data_AF-A0A7V4XBR7-F1
#
_entry.id   AF-A0A7V4XBR7-F1
#
_cell.length_a   1.000
_cell.length_b   1.000
_cell.length_c   1.000
_cell.angle_alpha   90.00
_cell.angle_beta   90.00
_cell.angle_gamma   90.00
#
_symmetry.space_group_name_H-M   'P 1'
#
loop_
_entity.id
_entity.type
_entity.pdbx_description
1 polymer ?
#
loop_
_entity_poly.entity_id
_entity_poly.type
_entity_poly.pdbx_seq_one_letter_code
_entity_poly.pdbx_strand_id
1 'polypeptide(L)'
;MRTVLLGTILALLIACTATSTLFAAGWEWPSQMNIGGFSVTDVRGSVNGDGSGSATGTLQIPGFGNSRVSLNRSSRGEVAGSAPLNVRSSDVDLRGDFSLSNSGLRGRGTLNCASRTIDDASISISSHGQATGSGRIQLGHLALNVDFNLSSSSCSITGSASVRSQADTPLATYKFDGRLNAQSSGGRLSVLAAGKVERTGKLANQVTTSNISNAPVDSSNGQCTVNVGGVSVTFTMF
;
A
#
# COMPACT_ATOMS: atom_id res chain seq x y z
N MET A 1 -15.93 66.42 -60.38
CA MET A 1 -15.63 67.48 -59.39
C MET A 1 -15.89 66.86 -58.01
N ARG A 2 -14.97 66.19 -57.30
CA ARG A 2 -13.67 66.60 -56.74
C ARG A 2 -13.72 67.90 -55.92
N THR A 3 -13.97 67.78 -54.60
CA THR A 3 -13.14 68.30 -53.48
C THR A 3 -13.74 67.82 -52.13
N VAL A 4 -13.05 66.94 -51.38
CA VAL A 4 -12.27 67.19 -50.15
C VAL A 4 -13.12 67.35 -48.88
N LEU A 5 -12.99 66.42 -47.93
CA LEU A 5 -12.72 66.76 -46.52
C LEU A 5 -12.04 65.59 -45.80
N LEU A 6 -10.75 65.78 -45.52
CA LEU A 6 -9.95 65.05 -44.54
C LEU A 6 -10.42 65.50 -43.14
N GLY A 7 -10.70 64.57 -42.22
CA GLY A 7 -11.09 64.88 -40.84
C GLY A 7 -10.59 63.83 -39.85
N THR A 8 -9.54 64.18 -39.13
CA THR A 8 -8.80 63.39 -38.12
C THR A 8 -9.42 63.59 -36.73
N ILE A 9 -9.84 62.53 -36.01
CA ILE A 9 -10.15 62.53 -34.56
C ILE A 9 -9.87 61.09 -34.03
N LEU A 10 -8.65 60.74 -33.61
CA LEU A 10 -8.09 60.73 -32.24
C LEU A 10 -9.08 60.59 -31.06
N ALA A 11 -8.78 59.64 -30.16
CA ALA A 11 -9.40 59.32 -28.86
C ALA A 11 -10.59 58.33 -28.94
N LEU A 12 -10.65 57.23 -28.20
CA LEU A 12 -10.33 57.11 -26.79
C LEU A 12 -10.09 55.62 -26.42
N LEU A 13 -8.84 55.25 -26.13
CA LEU A 13 -8.46 53.98 -25.52
C LEU A 13 -8.68 54.12 -24.00
N ILE A 14 -9.90 53.90 -23.49
CA ILE A 14 -10.11 53.68 -22.05
C ILE A 14 -9.87 52.20 -21.77
N ALA A 15 -8.71 51.96 -21.17
CA ALA A 15 -8.41 50.76 -20.43
C ALA A 15 -9.50 50.55 -19.37
N CYS A 16 -10.46 49.67 -19.65
CA CYS A 16 -11.23 49.02 -18.59
C CYS A 16 -10.40 47.86 -18.05
N THR A 17 -9.22 48.15 -17.50
CA THR A 17 -8.58 47.29 -16.51
C THR A 17 -9.38 47.46 -15.22
N ALA A 18 -10.62 46.97 -15.23
CA ALA A 18 -11.25 46.53 -14.00
C ALA A 18 -10.47 45.29 -13.57
N THR A 19 -9.31 45.49 -12.96
CA THR A 19 -8.84 44.54 -11.97
C THR A 19 -9.90 44.56 -10.90
N SER A 20 -10.92 43.73 -11.06
CA SER A 20 -11.74 43.31 -9.94
C SER A 20 -10.78 42.65 -8.98
N THR A 21 -10.21 43.44 -8.07
CA THR A 21 -9.82 42.99 -6.75
C THR A 21 -11.12 42.53 -6.11
N LEU A 22 -11.58 41.35 -6.53
CA LEU A 22 -12.47 40.53 -5.74
C LEU A 22 -11.69 40.35 -4.45
N PHE A 23 -12.06 41.16 -3.45
CA PHE A 23 -11.62 40.97 -2.09
C PHE A 23 -11.78 39.48 -1.82
N ALA A 24 -10.66 38.81 -1.60
CA ALA A 24 -10.66 37.50 -0.99
C ALA A 24 -11.40 37.68 0.33
N ALA A 25 -12.71 37.40 0.33
CA ALA A 25 -13.49 37.29 1.55
C ALA A 25 -12.66 36.35 2.44
N GLY A 26 -12.13 36.90 3.52
CA GLY A 26 -11.07 36.29 4.33
C GLY A 26 -11.46 34.87 4.66
N TRP A 27 -10.96 33.94 3.86
CA TRP A 27 -11.33 32.55 4.01
C TRP A 27 -10.57 32.07 5.23
N GLU A 28 -11.28 31.61 6.24
CA GLU A 28 -10.71 31.06 7.45
C GLU A 28 -10.86 29.53 7.42
N TRP A 29 -9.89 28.85 8.03
CA TRP A 29 -10.01 27.41 8.21
C TRP A 29 -11.22 27.10 9.11
N PRO A 30 -12.16 26.24 8.69
CA PRO A 30 -13.24 25.81 9.57
C PRO A 30 -12.65 24.96 10.70
N SER A 31 -13.26 24.97 11.89
CA SER A 31 -12.77 24.18 13.04
C SER A 31 -12.85 22.66 12.82
N GLN A 32 -13.71 22.23 11.89
CA GLN A 32 -13.87 20.84 11.45
C GLN A 32 -14.16 20.78 9.95
N MET A 33 -13.66 19.75 9.27
CA MET A 33 -13.99 19.47 7.87
C MET A 33 -13.92 17.97 7.55
N ASN A 34 -14.47 17.58 6.40
CA ASN A 34 -14.37 16.23 5.86
C ASN A 34 -13.51 16.22 4.58
N ILE A 35 -12.53 15.32 4.51
CA ILE A 35 -11.64 15.14 3.36
C ILE A 35 -11.59 13.65 3.01
N GLY A 36 -11.99 13.28 1.78
CA GLY A 36 -11.95 11.88 1.33
C GLY A 36 -12.74 10.91 2.21
N GLY A 37 -13.81 11.39 2.87
CA GLY A 37 -14.62 10.62 3.81
C GLY A 37 -14.09 10.57 5.25
N PHE A 38 -12.95 11.20 5.55
CA PHE A 38 -12.40 11.30 6.90
C PHE A 38 -12.75 12.64 7.55
N SER A 39 -13.06 12.61 8.85
CA SER A 39 -13.27 13.81 9.66
C SER A 39 -11.94 14.32 10.18
N VAL A 40 -11.71 15.63 10.02
CA VAL A 40 -10.57 16.34 10.60
C VAL A 40 -11.11 17.42 11.53
N THR A 41 -10.76 17.34 12.81
CA THR A 41 -11.20 18.27 13.87
C THR A 41 -10.06 19.16 14.34
N ASP A 42 -10.39 20.15 15.18
CA ASP A 42 -9.41 21.06 15.80
C ASP A 42 -8.50 21.74 14.79
N VAL A 43 -9.04 22.04 13.61
CA VAL A 43 -8.27 22.61 12.51
C VAL A 43 -7.92 24.06 12.86
N ARG A 44 -6.61 24.36 12.85
CA ARG A 44 -6.06 25.68 13.15
C ARG A 44 -4.95 25.99 12.15
N GLY A 45 -5.02 27.16 11.52
CA GLY A 45 -4.06 27.54 10.50
C GLY A 45 -4.20 28.98 10.04
N SER A 46 -3.48 29.31 8.99
CA SER A 46 -3.52 30.62 8.33
C SER A 46 -3.81 30.44 6.84
N VAL A 47 -4.28 31.53 6.24
CA VAL A 47 -4.67 31.60 4.83
C VAL A 47 -4.06 32.88 4.28
N ASN A 48 -3.36 32.73 3.15
CA ASN A 48 -2.68 33.80 2.45
C ASN A 48 -3.69 34.63 1.62
N GLY A 49 -3.27 35.82 1.20
CA GLY A 49 -4.13 36.71 0.38
C GLY A 49 -4.53 36.12 -0.98
N ASP A 50 -3.82 35.11 -1.46
CA ASP A 50 -4.13 34.37 -2.71
C ASP A 50 -5.07 33.16 -2.49
N GLY A 51 -5.55 32.94 -1.26
CA GLY A 51 -6.40 31.82 -0.89
C GLY A 51 -5.66 30.51 -0.59
N SER A 52 -4.35 30.41 -0.82
CA SER A 52 -3.57 29.27 -0.33
C SER A 52 -3.43 29.32 1.20
N GLY A 53 -3.06 28.23 1.85
CA GLY A 53 -2.89 28.25 3.31
C GLY A 53 -2.40 26.94 3.90
N SER A 54 -1.99 27.00 5.16
CA SER A 54 -1.55 25.82 5.91
C SER A 54 -2.26 25.75 7.24
N ALA A 55 -2.64 24.54 7.65
CA ALA A 55 -3.26 24.28 8.94
C ALA A 55 -2.73 23.00 9.56
N THR A 56 -3.02 22.79 10.84
CA THR A 56 -2.91 21.50 11.50
C THR A 56 -4.25 21.13 12.08
N GLY A 57 -4.55 19.83 12.16
CA GLY A 57 -5.74 19.31 12.81
C GLY A 57 -5.55 17.90 13.34
N THR A 58 -6.65 17.31 13.78
CA THR A 58 -6.73 15.94 14.29
C THR A 58 -7.54 15.11 13.30
N LEU A 59 -6.88 14.22 12.57
CA LEU A 59 -7.48 13.26 11.66
C LEU A 59 -8.09 12.11 12.47
N GLN A 60 -9.39 11.87 12.29
CA GLN A 60 -10.11 10.75 12.89
C GLN A 60 -10.11 9.57 11.92
N ILE A 61 -9.48 8.46 12.33
CA ILE A 61 -9.36 7.25 11.51
C ILE A 61 -10.12 6.11 12.23
N PRO A 62 -11.30 5.72 11.75
CA PRO A 62 -12.05 4.62 12.36
C PRO A 62 -11.19 3.35 12.48
N GLY A 63 -11.20 2.70 13.64
CA GLY A 63 -10.38 1.51 13.91
C GLY A 63 -8.89 1.75 14.15
N PHE A 64 -8.35 2.91 13.79
CA PHE A 64 -6.92 3.25 13.93
C PHE A 64 -6.67 4.44 14.87
N GLY A 65 -7.72 5.08 15.39
CA GLY A 65 -7.63 6.17 16.35
C GLY A 65 -7.44 7.54 15.70
N ASN A 66 -6.93 8.48 16.48
CA ASN A 66 -6.76 9.86 16.05
C ASN A 66 -5.26 10.14 15.80
N SER A 67 -4.95 10.86 14.72
CA SER A 67 -3.57 11.30 14.43
C SER A 67 -3.52 12.78 14.10
N ARG A 68 -2.39 13.42 14.38
CA ARG A 68 -2.16 14.81 13.95
C ARG A 68 -1.91 14.84 12.45
N VAL A 69 -2.60 15.74 11.76
CA VAL A 69 -2.46 15.95 10.31
C VAL A 69 -2.00 17.39 10.04
N SER A 70 -1.04 17.54 9.13
CA SER A 70 -0.72 18.81 8.49
C SER A 70 -1.57 18.96 7.25
N LEU A 71 -2.21 20.11 7.07
CA LEU A 71 -3.10 20.40 5.95
C LEU A 71 -2.51 21.54 5.12
N ASN A 72 -2.66 21.42 3.81
CA ASN A 72 -2.31 22.46 2.84
C ASN A 72 -3.53 22.72 1.94
N ARG A 73 -3.82 23.99 1.70
CA ARG A 73 -4.84 24.47 0.78
C ARG A 73 -4.17 25.16 -0.40
N SER A 74 -4.51 24.75 -1.62
CA SER A 74 -4.09 25.44 -2.83
C SER A 74 -4.90 26.73 -3.05
N SER A 75 -4.39 27.64 -3.88
CA SER A 75 -5.14 28.84 -4.30
C SER A 75 -6.44 28.52 -5.06
N ARG A 76 -6.59 27.28 -5.55
CA ARG A 76 -7.82 26.76 -6.17
C ARG A 76 -8.82 26.20 -5.16
N GLY A 77 -8.46 26.17 -3.88
CA GLY A 77 -9.31 25.66 -2.80
C GLY A 77 -9.21 24.15 -2.56
N GLU A 78 -8.33 23.43 -3.27
CA GLU A 78 -8.07 22.01 -2.99
C GLU A 78 -7.34 21.87 -1.67
N VAL A 79 -7.83 20.96 -0.81
CA VAL A 79 -7.19 20.67 0.49
C VAL A 79 -6.62 19.26 0.46
N ALA A 80 -5.35 19.15 0.82
CA ALA A 80 -4.65 17.90 1.03
C ALA A 80 -3.99 17.89 2.41
N GLY A 81 -3.68 16.71 2.92
CA GLY A 81 -2.97 16.57 4.17
C GLY A 81 -1.86 15.53 4.14
N SER A 82 -0.98 15.62 5.12
CA SER A 82 0.02 14.60 5.44
C SER A 82 -0.01 14.28 6.92
N ALA A 83 0.05 13.00 7.26
CA ALA A 83 0.05 12.53 8.64
C ALA A 83 1.00 11.32 8.77
N PRO A 84 1.98 11.37 9.67
CA PRO A 84 2.63 10.15 10.13
C PRO A 84 1.61 9.36 10.96
N LEU A 85 1.48 8.07 10.68
CA LEU A 85 0.68 7.15 11.48
C LEU A 85 1.62 6.21 12.23
N ASN A 86 1.37 6.06 13.52
CA ASN A 86 1.97 5.04 14.37
C ASN A 86 0.83 4.48 15.22
N VAL A 87 0.18 3.44 14.69
CA VAL A 87 -1.05 2.89 15.25
C VAL A 87 -0.78 1.48 15.70
N ARG A 88 -1.14 1.19 16.95
CA ARG A 88 -0.98 -0.14 17.54
C ARG A 88 -2.33 -0.66 18.03
N SER A 89 -2.77 -1.78 17.48
CA SER A 89 -3.85 -2.61 18.01
C SER A 89 -3.29 -3.92 18.57
N SER A 90 -4.15 -4.81 19.06
CA SER A 90 -3.74 -6.13 19.60
C SER A 90 -2.94 -6.96 18.60
N ASP A 91 -3.29 -6.87 17.31
CA ASP A 91 -2.82 -7.78 16.26
C ASP A 91 -2.07 -7.07 15.12
N VAL A 92 -2.07 -5.73 15.12
CA VAL A 92 -1.52 -4.91 14.05
C VAL A 92 -0.75 -3.71 14.63
N ASP A 93 0.50 -3.54 14.21
CA ASP A 93 1.28 -2.30 14.39
C ASP A 93 1.56 -1.70 12.99
N LEU A 94 0.93 -0.57 12.70
CA LEU A 94 1.02 0.15 11.44
C LEU A 94 1.85 1.41 11.63
N ARG A 95 2.94 1.54 10.86
CA ARG A 95 3.81 2.71 10.88
C ARG A 95 4.07 3.21 9.48
N GLY A 96 3.88 4.50 9.22
CA GLY A 96 4.18 5.05 7.91
C GLY A 96 3.74 6.49 7.71
N ASP A 97 4.02 7.00 6.53
CA ASP A 97 3.65 8.34 6.09
C ASP A 97 2.44 8.27 5.17
N PHE A 98 1.41 9.04 5.49
CA PHE A 98 0.14 9.02 4.78
C PHE A 98 -0.19 10.40 4.22
N SER A 99 -0.75 10.41 3.02
CA SER A 99 -1.37 11.56 2.38
C SER A 99 -2.90 11.41 2.41
N LEU A 100 -3.55 12.47 2.88
CA LEU A 100 -4.99 12.65 2.88
C LEU A 100 -5.39 13.52 1.69
N SER A 101 -6.36 13.08 0.92
CA SER A 101 -6.91 13.84 -0.21
C SER A 101 -8.38 13.53 -0.40
N ASN A 102 -9.03 14.16 -1.39
CA ASN A 102 -10.39 13.81 -1.78
C ASN A 102 -10.57 12.34 -2.21
N SER A 103 -9.48 11.63 -2.55
CA SER A 103 -9.50 10.20 -2.89
C SER A 103 -9.36 9.26 -1.67
N GLY A 104 -9.25 9.82 -0.46
CA GLY A 104 -9.08 9.09 0.79
C GLY A 104 -7.68 9.22 1.37
N LEU A 105 -7.30 8.25 2.21
CA LEU A 105 -6.06 8.21 2.96
C LEU A 105 -5.15 7.10 2.42
N ARG A 106 -4.00 7.48 1.86
CA ARG A 106 -3.04 6.54 1.24
C ARG A 106 -1.63 6.82 1.74
N GLY A 107 -0.83 5.79 1.94
CA GLY A 107 0.51 5.95 2.50
C GLY A 107 1.45 4.82 2.15
N ARG A 108 2.69 4.98 2.63
CA ARG A 108 3.71 3.94 2.59
C ARG A 108 4.27 3.72 3.99
N GLY A 109 4.62 2.48 4.30
CA GLY A 109 5.09 2.15 5.63
C GLY A 109 5.44 0.69 5.84
N THR A 110 5.52 0.33 7.11
CA THR A 110 5.63 -1.05 7.58
C THR A 110 4.37 -1.43 8.34
N LEU A 111 4.03 -2.71 8.23
CA LEU A 111 2.85 -3.28 8.85
C LEU A 111 3.27 -4.57 9.55
N ASN A 112 3.28 -4.56 10.86
CA ASN A 112 3.54 -5.76 11.64
C ASN A 112 2.21 -6.41 12.01
N CYS A 113 1.85 -7.49 11.31
CA CYS A 113 0.76 -8.36 11.74
C CYS A 113 1.31 -9.43 12.68
N ALA A 114 0.50 -9.94 13.62
CA ALA A 114 0.86 -10.99 14.58
C ALA A 114 1.66 -12.18 13.97
N SER A 115 1.50 -12.43 12.66
CA SER A 115 2.20 -13.47 11.94
C SER A 115 3.58 -13.10 11.36
N ARG A 116 3.76 -11.87 10.84
CA ARG A 116 4.97 -11.38 10.15
C ARG A 116 4.90 -9.87 9.91
N THR A 117 6.07 -9.25 9.77
CA THR A 117 6.20 -7.90 9.23
C THR A 117 6.05 -7.89 7.72
N ILE A 118 5.22 -6.98 7.22
CA ILE A 118 5.12 -6.58 5.82
C ILE A 118 5.89 -5.27 5.66
N ASP A 119 6.99 -5.35 4.92
CA ASP A 119 7.86 -4.24 4.58
C ASP A 119 7.40 -3.57 3.28
N ASP A 120 7.84 -2.32 3.07
CA ASP A 120 7.57 -1.52 1.87
C ASP A 120 6.08 -1.50 1.47
N ALA A 121 5.20 -1.48 2.47
CA ALA A 121 3.77 -1.60 2.26
C ALA A 121 3.19 -0.32 1.66
N SER A 122 2.51 -0.44 0.52
CA SER A 122 1.59 0.57 -0.01
C SER A 122 0.22 0.35 0.63
N ILE A 123 -0.26 1.32 1.40
CA ILE A 123 -1.46 1.18 2.24
C ILE A 123 -2.52 2.18 1.79
N SER A 124 -3.77 1.74 1.66
CA SER A 124 -4.95 2.58 1.49
C SER A 124 -5.92 2.30 2.62
N ILE A 125 -6.31 3.33 3.35
CA ILE A 125 -7.30 3.26 4.44
C ILE A 125 -8.60 3.86 3.92
N SER A 126 -9.69 3.11 4.07
CA SER A 126 -11.04 3.58 3.78
C SER A 126 -11.62 4.40 4.93
N SER A 127 -12.61 5.23 4.64
CA SER A 127 -13.37 5.98 5.67
C SER A 127 -14.16 5.08 6.63
N HIS A 128 -14.18 3.77 6.41
CA HIS A 128 -14.79 2.78 7.32
C HIS A 128 -13.77 2.06 8.19
N GLY A 129 -12.49 2.44 8.12
CA GLY A 129 -11.44 1.84 8.95
C GLY A 129 -10.92 0.50 8.45
N GLN A 130 -11.26 0.11 7.21
CA GLN A 130 -10.61 -1.00 6.53
C GLN A 130 -9.34 -0.49 5.83
N ALA A 131 -8.20 -1.14 6.07
CA ALA A 131 -6.95 -0.85 5.37
C ALA A 131 -6.59 -2.00 4.42
N THR A 132 -6.23 -1.67 3.19
CA THR A 132 -5.85 -2.64 2.16
C THR A 132 -4.56 -2.20 1.50
N GLY A 133 -3.86 -3.14 0.88
CA GLY A 133 -2.63 -2.77 0.21
C GLY A 133 -1.80 -3.97 -0.22
N SER A 134 -0.57 -3.66 -0.60
CA SER A 134 0.42 -4.63 -1.03
C SER A 134 1.76 -4.29 -0.40
N GLY A 135 2.59 -5.29 -0.15
CA GLY A 135 3.95 -5.12 0.37
C GLY A 135 4.74 -6.39 0.22
N ARG A 136 5.73 -6.57 1.08
CA ARG A 136 6.65 -7.70 1.01
C ARG A 136 6.87 -8.33 2.37
N ILE A 137 6.79 -9.65 2.47
CA ILE A 137 7.22 -10.39 3.66
C ILE A 137 8.54 -11.10 3.37
N GLN A 138 9.37 -11.26 4.40
CA GLN A 138 10.60 -12.06 4.32
C GLN A 138 10.37 -13.45 4.90
N LEU A 139 10.72 -14.47 4.13
CA LEU A 139 10.75 -15.89 4.51
C LEU A 139 12.18 -16.39 4.35
N GLY A 140 12.97 -16.38 5.43
CA GLY A 140 14.42 -16.64 5.33
C GLY A 140 15.09 -15.64 4.39
N HIS A 141 15.70 -16.13 3.31
CA HIS A 141 16.27 -15.27 2.26
C HIS A 141 15.31 -14.94 1.11
N LEU A 142 14.11 -15.52 1.09
CA LEU A 142 13.12 -15.32 0.05
C LEU A 142 12.19 -14.16 0.42
N ALA A 143 12.12 -13.17 -0.47
CA ALA A 143 11.17 -12.08 -0.35
C ALA A 143 9.90 -12.38 -1.16
N LEU A 144 8.74 -12.31 -0.51
CA LEU A 144 7.44 -12.65 -1.08
C LEU A 144 6.59 -11.38 -1.20
N ASN A 145 6.13 -11.06 -2.41
CA ASN A 145 5.13 -10.01 -2.61
C ASN A 145 3.77 -10.52 -2.09
N VAL A 146 3.13 -9.70 -1.27
CA VAL A 146 1.85 -10.02 -0.65
C VAL A 146 0.86 -8.88 -0.83
N ASP A 147 -0.40 -9.24 -0.99
CA ASP A 147 -1.53 -8.37 -0.76
C ASP A 147 -2.03 -8.59 0.67
N PHE A 148 -2.55 -7.53 1.28
CA PHE A 148 -3.14 -7.61 2.61
C PHE A 148 -4.45 -6.86 2.68
N ASN A 149 -5.28 -7.32 3.61
CA ASN A 149 -6.52 -6.67 4.01
C ASN A 149 -6.61 -6.71 5.53
N LEU A 150 -6.79 -5.53 6.11
CA LEU A 150 -6.85 -5.28 7.55
C LEU A 150 -8.21 -4.70 7.91
N SER A 151 -8.77 -5.23 8.97
CA SER A 151 -9.87 -4.62 9.72
C SER A 151 -9.42 -4.39 11.16
N SER A 152 -10.30 -3.81 11.97
CA SER A 152 -10.06 -3.57 13.40
C SER A 152 -9.71 -4.84 14.20
N SER A 153 -10.04 -6.04 13.69
CA SER A 153 -9.89 -7.31 14.41
C SER A 153 -9.29 -8.45 13.58
N SER A 154 -8.87 -8.21 12.34
CA SER A 154 -8.24 -9.24 11.51
C SER A 154 -7.24 -8.68 10.51
N CYS A 155 -6.19 -9.45 10.27
CA CYS A 155 -5.21 -9.24 9.21
C CYS A 155 -5.20 -10.51 8.33
N SER A 156 -5.61 -10.38 7.07
CA SER A 156 -5.44 -11.42 6.05
C SER A 156 -4.33 -11.02 5.11
N ILE A 157 -3.44 -11.95 4.81
CA ILE A 157 -2.30 -11.77 3.92
C ILE A 157 -2.38 -12.87 2.88
N THR A 158 -2.15 -12.54 1.62
CA THR A 158 -2.07 -13.52 0.52
C THR A 158 -0.95 -13.15 -0.42
N GLY A 159 -0.08 -14.10 -0.77
CA GLY A 159 0.98 -13.84 -1.74
C GLY A 159 1.61 -15.12 -2.27
N SER A 160 2.41 -15.00 -3.33
CA SER A 160 3.11 -16.14 -3.90
C SER A 160 4.46 -15.76 -4.51
N ALA A 161 5.40 -16.70 -4.52
CA ALA A 161 6.68 -16.60 -5.22
C ALA A 161 7.05 -17.94 -5.83
N SER A 162 7.74 -17.89 -6.97
CA SER A 162 8.33 -19.07 -7.56
C SER A 162 9.53 -19.53 -6.74
N VAL A 163 9.68 -20.84 -6.59
CA VAL A 163 10.80 -21.44 -5.86
C VAL A 163 11.34 -22.64 -6.63
N ARG A 164 12.65 -22.82 -6.53
CA ARG A 164 13.35 -24.01 -7.01
C ARG A 164 14.24 -24.53 -5.90
N SER A 165 14.22 -25.84 -5.71
CA SER A 165 15.06 -26.50 -4.71
C SER A 165 15.52 -27.86 -5.23
N GLN A 166 16.64 -28.34 -4.71
CA GLN A 166 17.17 -29.65 -5.02
C GLN A 166 17.47 -30.39 -3.73
N ALA A 167 17.15 -31.68 -3.73
CA ALA A 167 17.53 -32.60 -2.68
C ALA A 167 18.24 -33.80 -3.32
N ASP A 168 19.32 -34.25 -2.68
CA ASP A 168 20.10 -35.39 -3.14
C ASP A 168 20.00 -36.52 -2.13
N THR A 169 19.67 -37.71 -2.62
CA THR A 169 19.74 -38.95 -1.85
C THR A 169 20.80 -39.88 -2.48
N PRO A 170 21.19 -40.96 -1.79
CA PRO A 170 22.16 -41.91 -2.35
C PRO A 170 21.75 -42.50 -3.71
N LEU A 171 20.44 -42.68 -3.95
CA LEU A 171 19.93 -43.39 -5.14
C LEU A 171 19.33 -42.47 -6.22
N ALA A 172 19.02 -41.21 -5.89
CA ALA A 172 18.38 -40.29 -6.83
C ALA A 172 18.64 -38.82 -6.47
N THR A 173 18.51 -37.96 -7.48
CA THR A 173 18.45 -36.50 -7.32
C THR A 173 17.02 -36.05 -7.54
N TYR A 174 16.52 -35.13 -6.72
CA TYR A 174 15.18 -34.59 -6.78
C TYR A 174 15.24 -33.09 -6.99
N LYS A 175 14.52 -32.58 -7.98
CA LYS A 175 14.41 -31.15 -8.26
C LYS A 175 12.96 -30.72 -8.11
N PHE A 176 12.71 -29.78 -7.23
CA PHE A 176 11.42 -29.11 -7.08
C PHE A 176 11.42 -27.83 -7.93
N ASP A 177 10.39 -27.65 -8.76
CA ASP A 177 10.07 -26.39 -9.44
C ASP A 177 8.60 -26.08 -9.19
N GLY A 178 8.31 -24.93 -8.59
CA GLY A 178 6.95 -24.59 -8.21
C GLY A 178 6.82 -23.21 -7.60
N ARG A 179 5.80 -23.06 -6.75
CA ARG A 179 5.46 -21.82 -6.06
C ARG A 179 5.25 -22.08 -4.57
N LEU A 180 5.64 -21.10 -3.76
CA LEU A 180 5.18 -20.95 -2.39
C LEU A 180 4.00 -20.00 -2.39
N ASN A 181 2.94 -20.39 -1.68
CA ASN A 181 1.78 -19.57 -1.40
C ASN A 181 1.77 -19.27 0.09
N ALA A 182 1.78 -17.98 0.44
CA ALA A 182 1.59 -17.56 1.82
C ALA A 182 0.16 -17.08 2.00
N GLN A 183 -0.49 -17.54 3.06
CA GLN A 183 -1.83 -17.14 3.45
C GLN A 183 -1.88 -16.94 4.96
N SER A 184 -2.52 -15.87 5.42
CA SER A 184 -2.76 -15.64 6.85
C SER A 184 -4.26 -15.64 7.15
N SER A 185 -4.66 -16.43 8.14
CA SER A 185 -6.01 -16.45 8.70
C SER A 185 -5.92 -16.60 10.22
N GLY A 186 -6.63 -15.76 10.98
CA GLY A 186 -6.63 -15.83 12.44
C GLY A 186 -5.26 -15.53 13.08
N GLY A 187 -4.48 -14.63 12.47
CA GLY A 187 -3.19 -14.18 13.01
C GLY A 187 -2.01 -15.13 12.82
N ARG A 188 -2.18 -16.24 12.09
CA ARG A 188 -1.10 -17.19 11.77
C ARG A 188 -0.83 -17.23 10.27
N LEU A 189 0.45 -17.13 9.90
CA LEU A 189 0.89 -17.32 8.52
C LEU A 189 1.07 -18.81 8.24
N SER A 190 0.40 -19.30 7.21
CA SER A 190 0.61 -20.61 6.60
C SER A 190 1.34 -20.42 5.28
N VAL A 191 2.40 -21.21 5.06
CA VAL A 191 3.13 -21.26 3.79
C VAL A 191 2.98 -22.66 3.20
N LEU A 192 2.53 -22.72 1.95
CA LEU A 192 2.26 -23.96 1.23
C LEU A 192 3.04 -23.99 -0.07
N ALA A 193 3.68 -25.12 -0.38
CA ALA A 193 4.34 -25.37 -1.65
C ALA A 193 3.42 -26.12 -2.61
N ALA A 194 3.41 -25.70 -3.87
CA ALA A 194 2.75 -26.41 -4.97
C ALA A 194 3.65 -26.37 -6.21
N GLY A 195 3.78 -27.48 -6.92
CA GLY A 195 4.70 -27.57 -8.05
C GLY A 195 4.93 -28.99 -8.56
N LYS A 196 6.05 -29.17 -9.24
CA LYS A 196 6.48 -30.43 -9.82
C LYS A 196 7.81 -30.85 -9.20
N VAL A 197 7.91 -32.11 -8.81
CA VAL A 197 9.17 -32.75 -8.45
C VAL A 197 9.61 -33.65 -9.59
N GLU A 198 10.80 -33.41 -10.11
CA GLU A 198 11.51 -34.29 -11.03
C GLU A 198 12.52 -35.12 -10.24
N ARG A 199 12.39 -36.44 -10.30
CA ARG A 199 13.32 -37.40 -9.73
C ARG A 199 14.15 -38.00 -10.85
N THR A 200 15.47 -37.93 -10.73
CA THR A 200 16.43 -38.61 -11.63
C THR A 200 17.17 -39.69 -10.86
N GLY A 201 16.97 -40.96 -11.21
CA GLY A 201 17.66 -42.09 -10.59
C GLY A 201 19.13 -42.18 -11.01
N LYS A 202 20.05 -42.33 -10.06
CA LYS A 202 21.51 -42.32 -10.32
C LYS A 202 22.04 -43.59 -10.99
N LEU A 203 21.33 -44.71 -10.85
CA LEU A 203 21.73 -46.01 -11.43
C LEU A 203 21.23 -46.20 -12.86
N ALA A 204 20.02 -45.73 -13.16
CA ALA A 204 19.34 -45.99 -14.43
C ALA A 204 19.12 -44.72 -15.29
N ASN A 205 19.50 -43.54 -14.78
CA ASN A 205 19.17 -42.23 -15.37
C ASN A 205 17.68 -42.05 -15.71
N GLN A 206 16.81 -42.80 -15.04
CA GLN A 206 15.38 -42.72 -15.25
C GLN A 206 14.85 -41.44 -14.61
N VAL A 207 14.13 -40.65 -15.40
CA VAL A 207 13.45 -39.44 -14.96
C VAL A 207 11.97 -39.74 -14.72
N THR A 208 11.47 -39.43 -13.53
CA THR A 208 10.06 -39.54 -13.17
C THR A 208 9.58 -38.23 -12.57
N THR A 209 8.32 -37.89 -12.77
CA THR A 209 7.77 -36.61 -12.30
C THR A 209 6.54 -36.80 -11.45
N SER A 210 6.42 -36.02 -10.37
CA SER A 210 5.28 -36.02 -9.46
C SER A 210 4.78 -34.61 -9.23
N ASN A 211 3.46 -34.42 -9.23
CA ASN A 211 2.84 -33.14 -8.89
C ASN A 211 2.65 -33.06 -7.37
N ILE A 212 3.00 -31.93 -6.79
CA ILE A 212 2.84 -31.62 -5.38
C ILE A 212 1.82 -30.50 -5.25
N SER A 213 0.85 -30.66 -4.37
CA SER A 213 -0.15 -29.64 -4.07
C SER A 213 -0.25 -29.42 -2.56
N ASN A 214 -0.21 -28.16 -2.14
CA ASN A 214 -0.44 -27.75 -0.75
C ASN A 214 0.45 -28.45 0.28
N ALA A 215 1.71 -28.74 -0.06
CA ALA A 215 2.66 -29.29 0.88
C ALA A 215 3.04 -28.21 1.92
N PRO A 216 2.90 -28.47 3.22
CA PRO A 216 3.22 -27.47 4.24
C PRO A 216 4.71 -27.16 4.23
N VAL A 217 5.04 -25.88 4.31
CA VAL A 217 6.40 -25.39 4.49
C VAL A 217 6.53 -24.78 5.87
N ASP A 218 7.53 -25.23 6.63
CA ASP A 218 7.84 -24.62 7.91
C ASP A 218 8.38 -23.20 7.69
N SER A 219 7.60 -22.21 8.09
CA SER A 219 7.93 -20.80 7.90
C SER A 219 9.17 -20.33 8.67
N SER A 220 9.71 -21.14 9.58
CA SER A 220 10.90 -20.82 10.39
C SER A 220 12.21 -21.24 9.71
N ASN A 221 12.20 -22.32 8.93
CA ASN A 221 13.41 -22.93 8.36
C ASN A 221 13.29 -23.30 6.87
N GLY A 222 12.13 -23.04 6.25
CA GLY A 222 11.90 -23.29 4.83
C GLY A 222 11.77 -24.77 4.45
N GLN A 223 11.72 -25.69 5.41
CA GLN A 223 11.66 -27.11 5.12
C GLN A 223 10.28 -27.54 4.65
N CYS A 224 10.26 -28.36 3.60
CA CYS A 224 9.07 -28.95 3.00
C CYS A 224 9.34 -30.43 2.74
N THR A 225 8.62 -31.33 3.40
CA THR A 225 8.75 -32.77 3.18
C THR A 225 7.61 -33.28 2.31
N VAL A 226 7.95 -34.00 1.24
CA VAL A 226 6.99 -34.57 0.29
C VAL A 226 7.30 -36.04 0.01
N ASN A 227 6.27 -36.83 -0.28
CA ASN A 227 6.44 -38.23 -0.70
C ASN A 227 6.48 -38.31 -2.23
N VAL A 228 7.58 -38.83 -2.78
CA VAL A 228 7.79 -38.99 -4.23
C VAL A 228 8.04 -40.46 -4.51
N GLY A 229 7.03 -41.15 -5.03
CA GLY A 229 7.15 -42.57 -5.37
C GLY A 229 7.46 -43.48 -4.17
N GLY A 230 6.90 -43.16 -2.98
CA GLY A 230 7.11 -43.93 -1.75
C GLY A 230 8.30 -43.46 -0.90
N VAL A 231 9.09 -42.49 -1.39
CA VAL A 231 10.24 -41.94 -0.66
C VAL A 231 9.92 -40.55 -0.13
N SER A 232 10.12 -40.34 1.18
CA SER A 232 10.04 -39.01 1.78
C SER A 232 11.30 -38.22 1.46
N VAL A 233 11.12 -37.05 0.85
CA VAL A 233 12.19 -36.13 0.45
C VAL A 233 11.92 -34.77 1.08
N THR A 234 12.93 -34.21 1.75
CA THR A 234 12.87 -32.88 2.34
C THR A 234 13.61 -31.89 1.45
N PHE A 235 12.93 -30.80 1.10
CA PHE A 235 13.49 -29.68 0.36
C PHE A 235 13.64 -28.47 1.29
N THR A 236 14.67 -27.68 1.07
CA THR A 236 14.83 -26.35 1.67
C THR A 236 14.39 -25.31 0.64
N MET A 237 13.29 -24.61 0.90
CA MET A 237 12.64 -23.71 -0.05
C MET A 237 13.18 -22.28 0.03
N PHE A 238 13.73 -21.89 1.17
CA PHE A 238 14.35 -20.59 1.44
C PHE A 238 15.21 -20.66 2.71
#